data_AF-A0A672IFU6-F1
#
_entry.id   AF-A0A672IFU6-F1
#
_cell.length_a   1.000
_cell.length_b   1.000
_cell.length_c   1.000
_cell.angle_alpha   90.00
_cell.angle_beta   90.00
_cell.angle_gamma   90.00
#
_symmetry.space_group_name_H-M   'P 1'
#
loop_
_entity.id
_entity.type
_entity.pdbx_description
1 polymer ?
#
loop_
_entity_poly.entity_id
_entity_poly.type
_entity_poly.pdbx_seq_one_letter_code
_entity_poly.pdbx_strand_id
1 'polypeptide(L)'
;MTIGPGSAEEIYVLKGLKEDVLSVVELINKSIHKVLHNDLQDKEEAILALTVQWSIKDSKGAWQELSLHDNYKLEEANITKKTVVDVMAPTGMAVSVDVKKQEATDSQTGNKYQVKRIQSETGMPHTYSISTAARSHSPEMISVSSTPALVLPPHWEPMNDEIFKKVELQKQSQEYKDIEQGFKKTANYAIQKIERVQNVYLWHAFSVCKERIIKKNGLQNLGEKLLYHGTSAESCNCIERDRFDRNYAGAHAALYGKGVYFAVNAQYSASKYSPADKAGLKRLYAARVFTGRFTAGKSSMVAPPPRGTDPTDCYDSLVDKLVQPTMFVVFHDDQAYPEYLITFK
;
A
#
# COMPACT_ATOMS: atom_id res chain seq x y z
N MET A 1 4.75 22.58 40.72
CA MET A 1 5.89 22.47 39.80
C MET A 1 5.34 22.68 38.39
N THR A 2 5.88 23.64 37.67
CA THR A 2 5.42 24.16 36.38
C THR A 2 5.50 23.09 35.27
N ILE A 3 4.42 22.92 34.51
CA ILE A 3 4.38 22.09 33.30
C ILE A 3 4.50 23.03 32.10
N GLY A 4 5.56 22.88 31.31
CA GLY A 4 5.73 23.58 30.03
C GLY A 4 5.05 22.80 28.89
N PRO A 5 4.65 23.47 27.78
CA PRO A 5 3.89 22.84 26.72
C PRO A 5 4.84 22.12 25.74
N GLY A 6 4.94 20.80 25.91
CA GLY A 6 5.47 19.89 24.90
C GLY A 6 4.38 18.85 24.63
N SER A 7 4.06 18.60 23.35
CA SER A 7 3.05 17.63 22.92
C SER A 7 3.32 16.26 23.55
N ALA A 8 2.58 15.92 24.60
CA ALA A 8 2.62 14.60 25.19
C ALA A 8 1.94 13.64 24.21
N GLU A 9 2.72 12.69 23.69
CA GLU A 9 2.20 11.58 22.92
C GLU A 9 1.27 10.77 23.84
N GLU A 10 -0.03 10.74 23.53
CA GLU A 10 -1.00 9.99 24.34
C GLU A 10 -0.79 8.48 24.09
N ILE A 11 -0.13 7.81 25.03
CA ILE A 11 0.12 6.36 24.97
C ILE A 11 -1.02 5.64 25.67
N TYR A 12 -1.79 4.86 24.92
CA TYR A 12 -2.83 3.98 25.44
C TYR A 12 -2.29 2.55 25.57
N VAL A 13 -2.33 1.98 26.78
CA VAL A 13 -1.87 0.61 27.05
C VAL A 13 -3.09 -0.30 27.28
N LEU A 14 -3.33 -1.22 26.35
CA LEU A 14 -4.38 -2.22 26.47
C LEU A 14 -3.89 -3.45 27.24
N LYS A 15 -4.62 -3.88 28.27
CA LYS A 15 -4.30 -5.06 29.08
C LYS A 15 -5.55 -5.93 29.24
N GLY A 16 -5.39 -7.25 29.10
CA GLY A 16 -6.50 -8.20 29.19
C GLY A 16 -6.04 -9.61 28.83
N LEU A 17 -7.00 -10.54 28.70
CA LEU A 17 -6.71 -11.86 28.14
C LEU A 17 -6.25 -11.71 26.69
N LYS A 18 -5.39 -12.63 26.23
CA LYS A 18 -4.76 -12.56 24.91
C LYS A 18 -5.80 -12.40 23.78
N GLU A 19 -6.90 -13.16 23.85
CA GLU A 19 -7.97 -13.13 22.84
C GLU A 19 -8.71 -11.77 22.81
N ASP A 20 -8.99 -11.21 23.99
CA ASP A 20 -9.65 -9.90 24.11
C ASP A 20 -8.75 -8.78 23.58
N VAL A 21 -7.45 -8.82 23.90
CA VAL A 21 -6.46 -7.86 23.40
C VAL A 21 -6.38 -7.94 21.87
N LEU A 22 -6.34 -9.15 21.29
CA LEU A 22 -6.28 -9.34 19.84
C LEU A 22 -7.53 -8.81 19.13
N SER A 23 -8.72 -9.12 19.64
CA SER A 23 -9.98 -8.63 19.04
C SER A 23 -10.09 -7.11 19.04
N VAL A 24 -9.66 -6.44 20.11
CA VAL A 24 -9.66 -4.97 20.18
C VAL A 24 -8.63 -4.38 19.22
N VAL A 25 -7.44 -4.97 19.10
CA VAL A 25 -6.42 -4.54 18.13
C VAL A 25 -6.94 -4.67 16.69
N GLU A 26 -7.63 -5.76 16.37
CA GLU A 26 -8.26 -5.95 15.06
C GLU A 26 -9.31 -4.87 14.77
N LEU A 27 -10.15 -4.53 15.75
CA LEU A 27 -11.14 -3.47 15.63
C LEU A 27 -10.51 -2.09 15.41
N ILE A 28 -9.44 -1.78 16.16
CA ILE A 28 -8.68 -0.53 16.00
C ILE A 28 -8.08 -0.46 14.60
N ASN A 29 -7.38 -1.50 14.16
CA ASN A 29 -6.78 -1.55 12.82
C ASN A 29 -7.85 -1.39 11.74
N LYS A 30 -8.97 -2.11 11.84
CA LYS A 30 -10.10 -1.97 10.91
C LYS A 30 -10.64 -0.54 10.86
N SER A 31 -10.73 0.12 12.01
CA SER A 31 -11.21 1.50 12.11
C SER A 31 -10.20 2.48 11.49
N ILE A 32 -8.91 2.32 11.77
CA ILE A 32 -7.83 3.14 11.19
C ILE A 32 -7.79 2.95 9.66
N HIS A 33 -7.85 1.72 9.17
CA HIS A 33 -7.88 1.43 7.74
C HIS A 33 -9.09 2.06 7.06
N LYS A 34 -10.27 1.99 7.69
CA LYS A 34 -11.47 2.65 7.18
C LYS A 34 -11.30 4.17 7.10
N VAL A 35 -10.74 4.79 8.15
CA VAL A 35 -10.50 6.25 8.16
C VAL A 35 -9.50 6.65 7.09
N LEU A 36 -8.39 5.91 6.95
CA LEU A 36 -7.38 6.18 5.93
C LEU A 36 -7.93 6.00 4.51
N HIS A 37 -8.73 4.95 4.28
CA HIS A 37 -9.39 4.72 3.00
C HIS A 37 -10.33 5.87 2.66
N ASN A 38 -11.15 6.33 3.61
CA ASN A 38 -12.03 7.48 3.42
C ASN A 38 -11.23 8.75 3.12
N ASP A 39 -10.13 9.04 3.83
CA ASP A 39 -9.31 10.24 3.60
C ASP A 39 -8.63 10.22 2.21
N LEU A 40 -8.19 9.05 1.75
CA LEU A 40 -7.67 8.89 0.39
C LEU A 40 -8.76 9.07 -0.66
N GLN A 41 -9.93 8.50 -0.43
CA GLN A 41 -11.08 8.65 -1.32
C GLN A 41 -11.51 10.12 -1.41
N ASP A 42 -11.64 10.82 -0.29
CA ASP A 42 -11.99 12.25 -0.26
C ASP A 42 -10.99 13.09 -1.08
N LYS A 43 -9.70 12.75 -1.03
CA LYS A 43 -8.65 13.40 -1.85
C LYS A 43 -8.80 13.09 -3.34
N GLU A 44 -9.06 11.83 -3.70
CA GLU A 44 -9.30 11.44 -5.10
C GLU A 44 -10.53 12.15 -5.68
N GLU A 45 -11.62 12.19 -4.92
CA GLU A 45 -12.86 12.88 -5.27
C GLU A 45 -12.62 14.37 -5.50
N ALA A 46 -11.88 15.02 -4.60
CA ALA A 46 -11.52 16.43 -4.73
C ALA A 46 -10.61 16.71 -5.93
N ILE A 47 -9.58 15.88 -6.16
CA ILE A 47 -8.65 16.01 -7.28
C ILE A 47 -9.39 15.82 -8.61
N LEU A 48 -10.25 14.82 -8.71
CA LEU A 48 -11.01 14.54 -9.91
C LEU A 48 -11.90 15.72 -10.30
N ALA A 49 -12.60 16.30 -9.32
CA ALA A 49 -13.49 17.45 -9.53
C ALA A 49 -12.78 18.68 -10.10
N LEU A 50 -11.46 18.79 -9.98
CA LEU A 50 -10.69 19.86 -10.64
C LEU A 50 -10.71 19.73 -12.16
N THR A 51 -10.85 18.52 -12.69
CA THR A 51 -10.71 18.24 -14.14
C THR A 51 -12.02 17.84 -14.82
N VAL A 52 -12.92 17.19 -14.08
CA VAL A 52 -14.19 16.70 -14.58
C VAL A 52 -15.30 17.02 -13.59
N GLN A 53 -16.37 17.65 -14.10
CA GLN A 53 -17.54 17.99 -13.32
C GLN A 53 -18.82 17.50 -14.00
N TRP A 54 -19.59 16.70 -13.26
CA TRP A 54 -20.94 16.30 -13.60
C TRP A 54 -21.96 17.26 -12.97
N SER A 55 -23.00 17.60 -13.73
CA SER A 55 -24.08 18.48 -13.27
C SER A 55 -25.44 17.92 -13.66
N ILE A 56 -26.45 18.19 -12.83
CA ILE A 56 -27.85 17.85 -13.07
C ILE A 56 -28.68 19.13 -13.24
N LYS A 57 -29.62 19.13 -14.19
CA LYS A 57 -30.51 20.25 -14.42
C LYS A 57 -31.74 20.13 -13.54
N ASP A 58 -31.99 21.13 -12.71
CA ASP A 58 -33.15 21.16 -11.81
C ASP A 58 -34.47 21.49 -12.55
N SER A 59 -35.58 21.41 -11.82
CA SER A 59 -36.93 21.69 -12.37
C SER A 59 -37.14 23.14 -12.80
N LYS A 60 -36.27 24.06 -12.38
CA LYS A 60 -36.26 25.48 -12.80
C LYS A 60 -35.36 25.69 -14.02
N GLY A 61 -34.71 24.64 -14.51
CA GLY A 61 -33.82 24.67 -15.67
C GLY A 61 -32.39 25.10 -15.36
N ALA A 62 -32.01 25.28 -14.09
CA ALA A 62 -30.66 25.64 -13.71
C ALA A 62 -29.78 24.39 -13.56
N TRP A 63 -28.50 24.51 -13.96
CA TRP A 63 -27.53 23.43 -13.79
C TRP A 63 -26.91 23.51 -12.39
N GLN A 64 -26.97 22.39 -11.67
CA GLN A 64 -26.40 22.25 -10.34
C GLN A 64 -25.29 21.20 -10.38
N GLU A 65 -24.14 21.53 -9.80
CA GLU A 65 -23.01 20.60 -9.69
C GLU A 65 -23.33 19.51 -8.68
N LEU A 66 -22.98 18.27 -9.02
CA LEU A 66 -23.08 17.15 -8.09
C LEU A 66 -21.98 17.24 -7.03
N SER A 67 -22.23 16.59 -5.89
CA SER A 67 -21.24 16.47 -4.81
C SER A 67 -19.94 15.85 -5.32
N LEU A 68 -18.81 16.09 -4.64
CA LEU A 68 -17.52 15.47 -5.01
C LEU A 68 -17.63 13.94 -5.12
N HIS A 69 -18.34 13.34 -4.17
CA HIS A 69 -18.59 11.90 -4.11
C HIS A 69 -19.43 11.38 -5.27
N ASP A 70 -20.55 12.05 -5.57
CA ASP A 70 -21.43 11.64 -6.67
C ASP A 70 -20.82 11.93 -8.04
N ASN A 71 -20.01 12.99 -8.14
CA ASN A 71 -19.21 13.31 -9.31
C ASN A 71 -18.19 12.18 -9.61
N TYR A 72 -17.48 11.71 -8.58
CA TYR A 72 -16.56 10.59 -8.69
C TYR A 72 -17.25 9.30 -9.13
N LYS A 73 -18.38 8.95 -8.51
CA LYS A 73 -19.17 7.77 -8.89
C LYS A 73 -19.58 7.78 -10.36
N LEU A 74 -20.03 8.93 -10.87
CA LEU A 74 -20.45 9.04 -12.27
C LEU A 74 -19.27 8.95 -13.23
N GLU A 75 -18.13 9.54 -12.88
CA GLU A 75 -16.95 9.48 -13.73
C GLU A 75 -16.32 8.08 -13.73
N GLU A 76 -16.26 7.41 -12.57
CA GLU A 76 -15.85 6.01 -12.50
C GLU A 76 -16.74 5.13 -13.38
N ALA A 77 -18.06 5.32 -13.32
CA ALA A 77 -19.00 4.60 -14.18
C ALA A 77 -18.84 4.91 -15.66
N ASN A 78 -18.55 6.16 -16.01
CA ASN A 78 -18.25 6.58 -17.38
C ASN A 78 -16.97 5.90 -17.90
N ILE A 79 -15.91 5.85 -17.10
CA ILE A 79 -14.63 5.20 -17.43
C ILE A 79 -14.80 3.69 -17.56
N THR A 80 -15.48 3.06 -16.60
CA THR A 80 -15.73 1.61 -16.54
C THR A 80 -16.88 1.14 -17.45
N LYS A 81 -17.51 2.07 -18.19
CA LYS A 81 -18.63 1.83 -19.11
C LYS A 81 -19.88 1.24 -18.43
N LYS A 82 -20.03 1.43 -17.12
CA LYS A 82 -21.27 1.13 -16.39
C LYS A 82 -22.38 2.06 -16.86
N THR A 83 -23.57 1.51 -17.09
CA THR A 83 -24.67 2.25 -17.74
C THR A 83 -25.51 3.06 -16.78
N VAL A 84 -25.77 2.54 -15.58
CA VAL A 84 -26.67 3.18 -14.60
C VAL A 84 -25.99 3.27 -13.24
N VAL A 85 -26.09 4.44 -12.60
CA VAL A 85 -25.52 4.73 -11.28
C VAL A 85 -26.52 5.52 -10.44
N ASP A 86 -26.69 5.13 -9.19
CA ASP A 86 -27.49 5.89 -8.24
C ASP A 86 -26.65 6.97 -7.56
N VAL A 87 -27.14 8.20 -7.60
CA VAL A 87 -26.50 9.38 -7.00
C VAL A 87 -27.51 10.24 -6.26
N MET A 88 -27.02 11.14 -5.41
CA MET A 88 -27.84 12.14 -4.75
C MET A 88 -27.76 13.48 -5.50
N ALA A 89 -28.90 13.98 -5.98
CA ALA A 89 -28.98 15.33 -6.52
C ALA A 89 -28.74 16.35 -5.39
N PRO A 90 -28.29 17.58 -5.70
CA PRO A 90 -27.98 18.60 -4.68
C PRO A 90 -29.19 19.01 -3.82
N THR A 91 -30.40 18.71 -4.28
CA THR A 91 -31.66 18.89 -3.53
C THR A 91 -31.92 17.80 -2.49
N GLY A 92 -31.05 16.78 -2.38
CA GLY A 92 -31.22 15.60 -1.52
C GLY A 92 -32.04 14.47 -2.16
N MET A 93 -32.43 14.60 -3.43
CA MET A 93 -33.23 13.62 -4.16
C MET A 93 -32.35 12.49 -4.72
N ALA A 94 -32.72 11.24 -4.45
CA ALA A 94 -32.04 10.07 -5.01
C ALA A 94 -32.46 9.84 -6.47
N VAL A 95 -31.50 9.81 -7.38
CA VAL A 95 -31.73 9.65 -8.82
C VAL A 95 -30.82 8.57 -9.41
N SER A 96 -31.34 7.79 -10.35
CA SER A 96 -30.57 6.84 -11.15
C SER A 96 -30.18 7.48 -12.47
N VAL A 97 -28.88 7.64 -12.71
CA VAL A 97 -28.31 8.29 -13.90
C VAL A 97 -27.95 7.25 -14.93
N ASP A 98 -28.56 7.32 -16.12
CA ASP A 98 -28.11 6.64 -17.32
C ASP A 98 -26.97 7.45 -17.94
N VAL A 99 -25.73 7.04 -17.65
CA VAL A 99 -24.50 7.78 -18.01
C VAL A 99 -24.37 7.94 -19.53
N LYS A 100 -24.87 6.97 -20.31
CA LYS A 100 -24.80 6.99 -21.78
C LYS A 100 -25.83 7.94 -22.39
N LYS A 101 -27.03 7.99 -21.82
CA LYS A 101 -28.09 8.91 -22.27
C LYS A 101 -27.96 10.30 -21.68
N GLN A 102 -27.12 10.46 -20.65
CA GLN A 102 -27.02 11.68 -19.86
C GLN A 102 -28.39 12.13 -19.31
N GLU A 103 -29.17 11.15 -18.82
CA GLU A 103 -30.48 11.35 -18.21
C GLU A 103 -30.50 10.77 -16.80
N ALA A 104 -31.07 11.48 -15.84
CA ALA A 104 -31.34 10.97 -14.50
C ALA A 104 -32.83 10.70 -14.34
N THR A 105 -33.20 9.63 -13.63
CA THR A 105 -34.58 9.31 -13.28
C THR A 105 -34.73 9.32 -11.77
N ASP A 106 -35.67 10.10 -11.24
CA ASP A 106 -36.03 10.08 -9.82
C ASP A 106 -36.63 8.71 -9.48
N SER A 107 -36.05 8.07 -8.48
CA SER A 107 -36.40 6.71 -8.05
C SER A 107 -37.81 6.60 -7.45
N GLN A 108 -38.37 7.71 -6.96
CA GLN A 108 -39.69 7.75 -6.33
C GLN A 108 -40.78 8.20 -7.29
N THR A 109 -40.52 9.23 -8.09
CA THR A 109 -41.54 9.85 -8.95
C THR A 109 -41.47 9.41 -10.41
N GLY A 110 -40.35 8.83 -10.85
CA GLY A 110 -40.09 8.49 -12.25
C GLY A 110 -39.81 9.71 -13.14
N ASN A 111 -39.74 10.91 -12.57
CA ASN A 111 -39.42 12.13 -13.31
C ASN A 111 -38.01 12.07 -13.89
N LYS A 112 -37.83 12.61 -15.09
CA LYS A 112 -36.55 12.62 -15.80
C LYS A 112 -35.89 14.00 -15.75
N TYR A 113 -34.57 14.01 -15.59
CA TYR A 113 -33.73 15.19 -15.52
C TYR A 113 -32.56 15.05 -16.50
N GLN A 114 -32.07 16.17 -17.02
CA GLN A 114 -30.88 16.19 -17.86
C GLN A 114 -29.63 16.20 -17.00
N VAL A 115 -28.62 15.46 -17.43
CA VAL A 115 -27.29 15.41 -16.82
C VAL A 115 -26.27 15.86 -17.87
N LYS A 116 -25.14 16.44 -17.45
CA LYS A 116 -24.03 16.72 -18.37
C LYS A 116 -22.70 16.46 -17.67
N ARG A 117 -21.71 16.08 -18.48
CA ARG A 117 -20.29 15.99 -18.10
C ARG A 117 -19.55 17.17 -18.73
N ILE A 118 -18.80 17.90 -17.93
CA ILE A 118 -17.90 18.97 -18.36
C ILE A 118 -16.48 18.54 -18.04
N GLN A 119 -15.57 18.67 -18.99
CA GLN A 119 -14.14 18.41 -18.81
C GLN A 119 -13.36 19.68 -19.15
N SER A 120 -12.40 20.05 -18.31
CA SER A 120 -11.54 21.20 -18.57
C SER A 120 -10.57 20.92 -19.73
N GLU A 121 -10.62 21.74 -20.79
CA GLU A 121 -9.84 21.56 -22.03
C GLU A 121 -8.34 21.90 -21.88
N THR A 122 -7.94 22.59 -20.80
CA THR A 122 -6.57 23.09 -20.59
C THR A 122 -5.84 22.45 -19.41
N GLY A 123 -6.48 21.49 -18.71
CA GLY A 123 -5.98 21.00 -17.42
C GLY A 123 -6.04 22.04 -16.30
N MET A 124 -6.66 23.21 -16.54
CA MET A 124 -6.89 24.23 -15.53
C MET A 124 -8.04 23.80 -14.60
N PRO A 125 -7.85 23.82 -13.27
CA PRO A 125 -8.87 23.44 -12.31
C PRO A 125 -10.18 24.23 -12.47
N HIS A 126 -11.32 23.56 -12.32
CA HIS A 126 -12.58 24.26 -12.02
C HIS A 126 -12.41 25.08 -10.73
N THR A 127 -12.84 26.35 -10.73
CA THR A 127 -12.69 27.23 -9.56
C THR A 127 -13.63 26.81 -8.46
N TYR A 128 -13.16 25.94 -7.57
CA TYR A 128 -13.82 25.66 -6.30
C TYR A 128 -13.46 26.75 -5.29
N SER A 129 -14.44 27.54 -4.89
CA SER A 129 -14.31 28.51 -3.79
C SER A 129 -14.23 27.76 -2.46
N ILE A 130 -13.05 27.26 -2.10
CA ILE A 130 -12.80 26.71 -0.76
C ILE A 130 -12.67 27.91 0.19
N SER A 131 -13.75 28.24 0.92
CA SER A 131 -13.68 29.19 2.02
C SER A 131 -13.04 28.54 3.25
N THR A 132 -11.74 28.33 3.23
CA THR A 132 -10.97 28.01 4.44
C THR A 132 -10.04 29.16 4.75
N ALA A 133 -10.36 29.87 5.83
CA ALA A 133 -9.51 30.90 6.41
C ALA A 133 -8.21 30.27 6.92
N ALA A 134 -7.15 30.32 6.11
CA ALA A 134 -5.78 30.15 6.59
C ALA A 134 -4.78 30.78 5.59
N ARG A 135 -4.24 31.93 6.03
CA ARG A 135 -2.97 32.60 5.65
C ARG A 135 -2.43 32.35 4.23
N SER A 136 -2.52 33.43 3.45
CA SER A 136 -1.70 33.82 2.29
C SER A 136 -0.36 33.08 2.16
N HIS A 137 -0.28 32.15 1.21
CA HIS A 137 0.89 31.91 0.35
C HIS A 137 0.36 31.53 -1.03
N SER A 138 0.86 32.21 -2.06
CA SER A 138 0.50 32.01 -3.47
C SER A 138 0.74 30.55 -3.90
N PRO A 139 -0.18 29.89 -4.63
CA PRO A 139 0.05 28.54 -5.10
C PRO A 139 1.00 28.57 -6.31
N GLU A 140 2.24 28.13 -6.12
CA GLU A 140 3.07 27.69 -7.24
C GLU A 140 2.44 26.44 -7.85
N MET A 141 2.16 26.49 -9.16
CA MET A 141 1.58 25.39 -9.92
C MET A 141 2.55 24.20 -9.98
N ILE A 142 2.24 23.13 -9.25
CA ILE A 142 2.92 21.83 -9.40
C ILE A 142 2.23 21.09 -10.54
N SER A 143 2.96 20.95 -11.65
CA SER A 143 2.64 20.04 -12.76
C SER A 143 2.46 18.62 -12.23
N VAL A 144 1.23 18.10 -12.24
CA VAL A 144 0.96 16.69 -11.89
C VAL A 144 1.18 15.84 -13.13
N SER A 145 2.45 15.52 -13.42
CA SER A 145 2.78 14.38 -14.25
C SER A 145 2.20 13.12 -13.59
N SER A 146 1.47 12.29 -14.33
CA SER A 146 1.01 10.96 -13.92
C SER A 146 2.05 10.27 -13.02
N THR A 147 1.71 10.02 -11.76
CA THR A 147 2.64 9.46 -10.77
C THR A 147 3.09 8.06 -11.22
N PRO A 148 4.37 7.85 -11.56
CA PRO A 148 4.88 6.55 -11.99
C PRO A 148 4.73 5.45 -10.92
N ALA A 149 4.54 5.84 -9.65
CA ALA A 149 4.39 4.97 -8.49
C ALA A 149 3.23 3.96 -8.55
N LEU A 150 2.17 4.22 -9.33
CA LEU A 150 0.96 3.38 -9.33
C LEU A 150 0.91 2.39 -10.52
N VAL A 151 1.99 2.27 -11.28
CA VAL A 151 2.08 1.32 -12.39
C VAL A 151 2.36 -0.08 -11.85
N LEU A 152 1.46 -1.02 -12.14
CA LEU A 152 1.65 -2.44 -11.82
C LEU A 152 2.78 -3.06 -12.66
N PRO A 153 3.50 -4.07 -12.16
CA PRO A 153 4.60 -4.67 -12.90
C PRO A 153 4.13 -5.30 -14.22
N PRO A 154 4.85 -5.08 -15.34
CA PRO A 154 4.42 -5.59 -16.65
C PRO A 154 4.47 -7.12 -16.77
N HIS A 155 5.19 -7.79 -15.87
CA HIS A 155 5.29 -9.25 -15.84
C HIS A 155 4.15 -9.90 -15.03
N TRP A 156 3.29 -9.11 -14.38
CA TRP A 156 2.12 -9.65 -13.70
C TRP A 156 1.10 -10.17 -14.71
N GLU A 157 0.41 -11.25 -14.33
CA GLU A 157 -0.81 -11.65 -15.02
C GLU A 157 -1.90 -10.60 -14.77
N PRO A 158 -2.82 -10.40 -15.72
CA PRO A 158 -3.96 -9.51 -15.53
C PRO A 158 -4.67 -9.79 -14.20
N MET A 159 -4.90 -8.73 -13.43
CA MET A 159 -5.56 -8.82 -12.14
C MET A 159 -7.08 -8.98 -12.26
N ASN A 160 -7.70 -8.56 -13.38
CA ASN A 160 -9.14 -8.67 -13.62
C ASN A 160 -10.00 -8.19 -12.43
N ASP A 161 -9.69 -7.00 -11.92
CA ASP A 161 -10.31 -6.38 -10.73
C ASP A 161 -10.06 -7.08 -9.39
N GLU A 162 -9.26 -8.16 -9.36
CA GLU A 162 -8.78 -8.75 -8.12
C GLU A 162 -7.67 -7.89 -7.49
N ILE A 163 -7.68 -7.77 -6.16
CA ILE A 163 -6.64 -7.05 -5.42
C ILE A 163 -5.44 -7.95 -5.14
N PHE A 164 -5.66 -9.25 -5.04
CA PHE A 164 -4.67 -10.24 -4.63
C PHE A 164 -4.79 -11.51 -5.47
N LYS A 165 -3.66 -11.97 -6.02
CA LYS A 165 -3.55 -13.22 -6.78
C LYS A 165 -2.20 -13.90 -6.51
N LYS A 166 -2.21 -15.24 -6.44
CA LYS A 166 -0.99 -16.06 -6.52
C LYS A 166 -0.94 -16.76 -7.86
N VAL A 167 0.16 -16.54 -8.57
CA VAL A 167 0.42 -17.15 -9.88
C VAL A 167 1.49 -18.20 -9.73
N GLU A 168 1.13 -19.48 -9.87
CA GLU A 168 2.12 -20.56 -9.89
C GLU A 168 2.95 -20.48 -11.17
N LEU A 169 4.26 -20.30 -11.00
CA LEU A 169 5.17 -20.14 -12.12
C LEU A 169 5.43 -21.48 -12.81
N GLN A 170 5.41 -21.45 -14.14
CA GLN A 170 5.77 -22.60 -14.97
C GLN A 170 7.27 -22.91 -14.85
N LYS A 171 7.63 -24.17 -14.56
CA LYS A 171 9.03 -24.57 -14.32
C LYS A 171 9.99 -24.23 -15.46
N GLN A 172 9.48 -24.20 -16.69
CA GLN A 172 10.23 -23.88 -17.89
C GLN A 172 10.44 -22.37 -18.11
N SER A 173 9.69 -21.50 -17.42
CA SER A 173 9.79 -20.04 -17.57
C SER A 173 11.14 -19.52 -17.06
N GLN A 174 11.60 -18.40 -17.63
CA GLN A 174 12.84 -17.78 -17.18
C GLN A 174 12.72 -17.28 -15.74
N GLU A 175 11.56 -16.69 -15.41
CA GLU A 175 11.25 -16.21 -14.07
C GLU A 175 11.37 -17.32 -13.01
N TYR A 176 10.80 -18.51 -13.26
CA TYR A 176 10.96 -19.64 -12.35
C TYR A 176 12.43 -20.02 -12.17
N LYS A 177 13.17 -20.11 -13.27
CA LYS A 177 14.59 -20.51 -13.27
C LYS A 177 15.46 -19.50 -12.52
N ASP A 178 15.18 -18.22 -12.64
CA ASP A 178 15.93 -17.16 -11.95
C ASP A 178 15.74 -17.26 -10.43
N ILE A 179 14.49 -17.45 -9.97
CA ILE A 179 14.18 -17.61 -8.54
C ILE A 179 14.72 -18.95 -8.00
N GLU A 180 14.59 -20.04 -8.77
CA GLU A 180 15.16 -21.34 -8.42
C GLU A 180 16.69 -21.26 -8.28
N GLN A 181 17.37 -20.65 -9.25
CA GLN A 181 18.83 -20.49 -9.21
C GLN A 181 19.25 -19.66 -7.99
N GLY A 182 18.55 -18.56 -7.71
CA GLY A 182 18.78 -17.74 -6.52
C GLY A 182 18.70 -18.55 -5.23
N PHE A 183 17.65 -19.35 -5.08
CA PHE A 183 17.43 -20.19 -3.90
C PHE A 183 18.51 -21.28 -3.79
N LYS A 184 18.76 -22.02 -4.88
CA LYS A 184 19.70 -23.14 -4.93
C LYS A 184 21.17 -22.75 -4.81
N LYS A 185 21.53 -21.47 -4.99
CA LYS A 185 22.88 -20.96 -4.71
C LYS A 185 23.32 -21.23 -3.27
N THR A 186 22.39 -21.29 -2.32
CA THR A 186 22.73 -21.43 -0.91
C THR A 186 21.95 -22.52 -0.19
N ALA A 187 20.73 -22.85 -0.64
CA ALA A 187 19.88 -23.85 -0.01
C ALA A 187 19.76 -25.12 -0.87
N ASN A 188 19.87 -26.29 -0.25
CA ASN A 188 19.76 -27.58 -0.94
C ASN A 188 18.46 -28.29 -0.54
N TYR A 189 17.36 -27.92 -1.18
CA TYR A 189 16.03 -28.51 -0.96
C TYR A 189 15.31 -28.76 -2.29
N ALA A 190 14.34 -29.68 -2.27
CA ALA A 190 13.49 -29.95 -3.42
C ALA A 190 12.34 -28.93 -3.48
N ILE A 191 12.42 -27.99 -4.43
CA ILE A 191 11.34 -27.03 -4.71
C ILE A 191 10.13 -27.79 -5.26
N GLN A 192 8.97 -27.61 -4.63
CA GLN A 192 7.69 -28.16 -5.09
C GLN A 192 7.01 -27.20 -6.06
N LYS A 193 6.96 -25.92 -5.69
CA LYS A 193 6.42 -24.83 -6.52
C LYS A 193 6.98 -23.48 -6.11
N ILE A 194 6.89 -22.52 -7.04
CA ILE A 194 7.16 -21.10 -6.83
C ILE A 194 5.93 -20.34 -7.28
N GLU A 195 5.37 -19.52 -6.39
CA GLU A 195 4.19 -18.70 -6.67
C GLU A 195 4.59 -17.23 -6.63
N ARG A 196 4.35 -16.49 -7.71
CA ARG A 196 4.44 -15.02 -7.70
C ARG A 196 3.22 -14.46 -6.97
N VAL A 197 3.47 -13.58 -6.00
CA VAL A 197 2.43 -12.83 -5.31
C VAL A 197 2.16 -11.55 -6.10
N GLN A 198 0.89 -11.31 -6.39
CA GLN A 198 0.40 -10.09 -7.03
C GLN A 198 -0.60 -9.44 -6.09
N ASN A 199 -0.16 -8.45 -5.32
CA ASN A 199 -1.01 -7.69 -4.41
C ASN A 199 -0.91 -6.20 -4.75
N VAL A 200 -1.99 -5.62 -5.29
CA VAL A 200 -2.02 -4.25 -5.80
C VAL A 200 -1.67 -3.24 -4.71
N TYR A 201 -2.26 -3.35 -3.53
CA TYR A 201 -2.03 -2.39 -2.45
C TYR A 201 -0.62 -2.48 -1.87
N LEU A 202 -0.13 -3.69 -1.66
CA LEU A 202 1.25 -3.90 -1.22
C LEU A 202 2.26 -3.36 -2.24
N TRP A 203 1.99 -3.56 -3.53
CA TRP A 203 2.85 -3.03 -4.59
C TRP A 203 2.83 -1.51 -4.65
N HIS A 204 1.67 -0.88 -4.49
CA HIS A 204 1.56 0.58 -4.44
C HIS A 204 2.31 1.16 -3.23
N ALA A 205 2.11 0.59 -2.03
CA ALA A 205 2.83 1.01 -0.83
C ALA A 205 4.35 0.86 -1.01
N PHE A 206 4.80 -0.27 -1.55
CA PHE A 206 6.20 -0.50 -1.90
C PHE A 206 6.72 0.52 -2.93
N SER A 207 5.93 0.87 -3.94
CA SER A 207 6.34 1.81 -4.99
C SER A 207 6.43 3.24 -4.48
N VAL A 208 5.53 3.67 -3.60
CA VAL A 208 5.63 4.96 -2.90
C VAL A 208 6.85 4.98 -1.97
N CYS A 209 7.11 3.88 -1.27
CA CYS A 209 8.31 3.72 -0.44
C CYS A 209 9.60 3.86 -1.27
N LYS A 210 9.63 3.30 -2.48
CA LYS A 210 10.73 3.47 -3.45
C LYS A 210 11.00 4.94 -3.74
N GLU A 211 9.96 5.71 -4.10
CA GLU A 211 10.10 7.14 -4.38
C GLU A 211 10.57 7.93 -3.17
N ARG A 212 10.05 7.62 -1.97
CA ARG A 212 10.48 8.22 -0.71
C ARG A 212 11.98 7.99 -0.46
N ILE A 213 12.47 6.76 -0.64
CA ILE A 213 13.90 6.43 -0.45
C ILE A 213 14.77 7.07 -1.53
N ILE A 214 14.33 7.09 -2.80
CA ILE A 214 15.04 7.76 -3.90
C ILE A 214 15.15 9.27 -3.61
N LYS A 215 14.06 9.93 -3.20
CA LYS A 215 14.06 11.36 -2.89
C LYS A 215 15.00 11.69 -1.73
N LYS A 216 15.06 10.81 -0.72
CA LYS A 216 15.93 10.98 0.46
C LYS A 216 17.40 10.71 0.17
N ASN A 217 17.73 9.70 -0.64
CA ASN A 217 19.09 9.15 -0.73
C ASN A 217 19.71 9.18 -2.14
N GLY A 218 18.93 9.45 -3.18
CA GLY A 218 19.27 9.22 -4.58
C GLY A 218 19.11 7.76 -5.00
N LEU A 219 18.88 7.56 -6.31
CA LEU A 219 18.65 6.23 -6.91
C LEU A 219 19.80 5.25 -6.65
N GLN A 220 21.04 5.73 -6.65
CA GLN A 220 22.25 4.94 -6.38
C GLN A 220 22.27 4.31 -4.98
N ASN A 221 21.49 4.86 -4.04
CA ASN A 221 21.40 4.40 -2.66
C ASN A 221 20.03 3.77 -2.35
N LEU A 222 19.24 3.39 -3.35
CA LEU A 222 17.95 2.70 -3.13
C LEU A 222 18.16 1.33 -2.47
N GLY A 223 19.19 0.59 -2.92
CA GLY A 223 19.52 -0.72 -2.38
C GLY A 223 18.39 -1.74 -2.57
N GLU A 224 17.73 -1.78 -3.73
CA GLU A 224 16.72 -2.80 -4.03
C GLU A 224 17.39 -4.18 -4.13
N LYS A 225 16.99 -5.12 -3.26
CA LYS A 225 17.51 -6.49 -3.20
C LYS A 225 16.38 -7.50 -3.13
N LEU A 226 16.59 -8.66 -3.76
CA LEU A 226 15.79 -9.85 -3.50
C LEU A 226 16.43 -10.62 -2.32
N LEU A 227 15.71 -10.73 -1.21
CA LEU A 227 16.18 -11.34 0.04
C LEU A 227 15.18 -12.38 0.56
N TYR A 228 15.61 -13.22 1.49
CA TYR A 228 14.85 -14.39 1.93
C TYR A 228 14.27 -14.26 3.34
N HIS A 229 12.97 -14.52 3.47
CA HIS A 229 12.25 -14.53 4.75
C HIS A 229 11.56 -15.88 4.95
N GLY A 230 12.02 -16.65 5.94
CA GLY A 230 11.41 -17.93 6.29
C GLY A 230 10.21 -17.72 7.20
N THR A 231 9.14 -18.47 7.00
CA THR A 231 7.93 -18.36 7.83
C THR A 231 7.15 -19.68 7.88
N SER A 232 6.16 -19.76 8.76
CA SER A 232 5.26 -20.92 8.84
C SER A 232 4.16 -20.84 7.77
N ALA A 233 3.50 -21.98 7.49
CA ALA A 233 2.40 -22.02 6.54
C ALA A 233 1.22 -21.13 6.96
N GLU A 234 0.96 -21.05 8.27
CA GLU A 234 -0.11 -20.29 8.87
C GLU A 234 0.10 -18.78 8.69
N SER A 235 1.34 -18.32 8.81
CA SER A 235 1.71 -16.91 8.68
C SER A 235 1.71 -16.40 7.24
N CYS A 236 1.81 -17.28 6.23
CA CYS A 236 1.81 -16.87 4.82
C CYS A 236 0.58 -16.05 4.44
N ASN A 237 -0.62 -16.46 4.89
CA ASN A 237 -1.86 -15.76 4.59
C ASN A 237 -1.86 -14.30 5.05
N CYS A 238 -1.25 -14.02 6.22
CA CYS A 238 -1.12 -12.67 6.75
C CYS A 238 -0.13 -11.84 5.93
N ILE A 239 1.03 -12.42 5.61
CA ILE A 239 2.10 -11.71 4.90
C ILE A 239 1.68 -11.32 3.48
N GLU A 240 1.04 -12.23 2.75
CA GLU A 240 0.72 -12.02 1.33
C GLU A 240 -0.53 -11.15 1.11
N ARG A 241 -1.42 -11.06 2.10
CA ARG A 241 -2.65 -10.23 2.03
C ARG A 241 -2.51 -8.88 2.72
N ASP A 242 -1.74 -8.81 3.80
CA ASP A 242 -1.53 -7.59 4.57
C ASP A 242 -0.10 -7.08 4.39
N ARG A 243 0.86 -7.50 5.23
CA ARG A 243 2.27 -7.04 5.16
C ARG A 243 3.22 -7.89 6.01
N PHE A 244 4.52 -7.65 5.84
CA PHE A 244 5.51 -8.07 6.84
C PHE A 244 5.36 -7.21 8.10
N ASP A 245 4.66 -7.70 9.11
CA ASP A 245 4.42 -6.95 10.34
C ASP A 245 5.53 -7.17 11.38
N ARG A 246 6.24 -6.08 11.71
CA ARG A 246 7.30 -6.06 12.73
C ARG A 246 6.81 -6.37 14.15
N ASN A 247 5.52 -6.30 14.43
CA ASN A 247 4.96 -6.67 15.74
C ASN A 247 5.08 -8.18 16.02
N TYR A 248 5.33 -8.99 14.98
CA TYR A 248 5.73 -10.40 15.11
C TYR A 248 7.25 -10.58 15.27
N ALA A 249 8.04 -9.51 15.16
CA ALA A 249 9.48 -9.56 15.39
C ALA A 249 9.77 -9.83 16.87
N GLY A 250 10.66 -10.78 17.14
CA GLY A 250 11.08 -11.14 18.50
C GLY A 250 10.68 -12.54 18.96
N ALA A 251 9.87 -13.28 18.19
CA ALA A 251 9.66 -14.72 18.43
C ALA A 251 10.98 -15.52 18.39
N HIS A 252 11.99 -14.99 17.69
CA HIS A 252 13.32 -15.57 17.57
C HIS A 252 14.40 -14.48 17.73
N ALA A 253 14.71 -14.09 18.97
CA ALA A 253 15.85 -13.25 19.37
C ALA A 253 16.25 -12.14 18.36
N ALA A 254 15.68 -10.95 18.52
CA ALA A 254 15.98 -9.77 17.70
C ALA A 254 17.40 -9.21 17.98
N LEU A 255 18.44 -9.84 17.43
CA LEU A 255 19.85 -9.51 17.70
C LEU A 255 20.30 -8.16 17.15
N TYR A 256 19.72 -7.71 16.03
CA TYR A 256 20.15 -6.53 15.29
C TYR A 256 19.09 -5.43 15.24
N GLY A 257 18.03 -5.56 16.05
CA GLY A 257 16.94 -4.59 16.19
C GLY A 257 15.56 -5.23 16.06
N LYS A 258 14.54 -4.53 16.53
CA LYS A 258 13.14 -4.98 16.58
C LYS A 258 12.40 -4.63 15.27
N GLY A 259 12.87 -5.19 14.17
CA GLY A 259 12.27 -5.03 12.84
C GLY A 259 12.07 -6.37 12.14
N VAL A 260 11.73 -6.33 10.85
CA VAL A 260 11.55 -7.53 10.02
C VAL A 260 12.91 -7.95 9.44
N TYR A 261 13.23 -9.24 9.59
CA TYR A 261 14.52 -9.81 9.22
C TYR A 261 14.49 -10.45 7.82
N PHE A 262 15.50 -10.14 7.02
CA PHE A 262 15.69 -10.70 5.68
C PHE A 262 17.12 -11.20 5.51
N ALA A 263 17.28 -12.47 5.12
CA ALA A 263 18.60 -13.08 4.91
C ALA A 263 19.03 -12.95 3.45
N VAL A 264 20.34 -12.76 3.23
CA VAL A 264 20.95 -12.83 1.90
C VAL A 264 21.01 -14.28 1.40
N ASN A 265 21.25 -15.23 2.31
CA ASN A 265 21.36 -16.65 1.98
C ASN A 265 20.06 -17.39 2.33
N ALA A 266 19.41 -18.02 1.34
CA ALA A 266 18.16 -18.75 1.51
C ALA A 266 18.26 -19.86 2.58
N GLN A 267 19.41 -20.53 2.69
CA GLN A 267 19.64 -21.59 3.67
C GLN A 267 19.39 -21.15 5.12
N TYR A 268 19.72 -19.91 5.45
CA TYR A 268 19.53 -19.38 6.80
C TYR A 268 18.03 -19.34 7.14
N SER A 269 17.23 -18.76 6.25
CA SER A 269 15.78 -18.67 6.36
C SER A 269 15.11 -20.05 6.26
N ALA A 270 15.58 -20.91 5.36
CA ALA A 270 15.02 -22.23 5.11
C ALA A 270 15.21 -23.19 6.29
N SER A 271 16.41 -23.23 6.88
CA SER A 271 16.72 -24.16 7.97
C SER A 271 16.15 -23.73 9.32
N LYS A 272 16.21 -22.44 9.66
CA LYS A 272 15.90 -21.95 11.02
C LYS A 272 14.50 -21.37 11.18
N TYR A 273 13.91 -20.83 10.12
CA TYR A 273 12.70 -19.99 10.21
C TYR A 273 11.54 -20.48 9.35
N SER A 274 11.72 -21.57 8.60
CA SER A 274 10.69 -22.16 7.75
C SER A 274 10.26 -23.51 8.31
N PRO A 275 9.46 -23.60 9.38
CA PRO A 275 9.04 -24.88 9.94
C PRO A 275 8.26 -25.69 8.89
N ALA A 276 8.40 -27.02 8.94
CA ALA A 276 7.64 -27.91 8.09
C ALA A 276 6.19 -28.00 8.61
N ASP A 277 5.22 -28.00 7.70
CA ASP A 277 3.82 -28.27 8.06
C ASP A 277 3.56 -29.78 8.24
N LYS A 278 2.28 -30.13 8.44
CA LYS A 278 1.83 -31.53 8.55
C LYS A 278 2.15 -32.40 7.33
N ALA A 279 2.36 -31.81 6.16
CA ALA A 279 2.73 -32.49 4.92
C ALA A 279 4.25 -32.52 4.68
N GLY A 280 5.06 -31.99 5.62
CA GLY A 280 6.52 -31.90 5.49
C GLY A 280 6.99 -30.75 4.59
N LEU A 281 6.09 -29.85 4.18
CA LEU A 281 6.40 -28.74 3.29
C LEU A 281 6.84 -27.51 4.10
N LYS A 282 7.78 -26.74 3.57
CA LYS A 282 8.34 -25.52 4.18
C LYS A 282 8.06 -24.32 3.27
N ARG A 283 7.91 -23.13 3.88
CA ARG A 283 7.56 -21.88 3.18
C ARG A 283 8.62 -20.82 3.40
N LEU A 284 9.01 -20.16 2.31
CA LEU A 284 9.99 -19.10 2.34
C LEU A 284 9.67 -18.08 1.26
N TYR A 285 9.65 -16.81 1.63
CA TYR A 285 9.50 -15.71 0.67
C TYR A 285 10.86 -15.31 0.12
N ALA A 286 10.93 -15.12 -1.20
CA ALA A 286 11.92 -14.26 -1.83
C ALA A 286 11.25 -12.89 -2.03
N ALA A 287 11.61 -11.93 -1.18
CA ALA A 287 10.99 -10.62 -1.09
C ALA A 287 11.88 -9.54 -1.70
N ARG A 288 11.28 -8.57 -2.39
CA ARG A 288 11.98 -7.33 -2.76
C ARG A 288 12.07 -6.46 -1.52
N VAL A 289 13.25 -5.95 -1.22
CA VAL A 289 13.52 -5.12 -0.04
C VAL A 289 14.37 -3.94 -0.45
N PHE A 290 13.96 -2.72 -0.07
CA PHE A 290 14.83 -1.56 -0.19
C PHE A 290 15.73 -1.47 1.05
N THR A 291 17.00 -1.80 0.90
CA THR A 291 17.93 -1.72 2.04
C THR A 291 18.38 -0.29 2.32
N GLY A 292 18.26 0.61 1.33
CA GLY A 292 18.70 1.99 1.45
C GLY A 292 20.16 2.10 1.92
N ARG A 293 20.45 3.16 2.67
CA ARG A 293 21.68 3.28 3.45
C ARG A 293 21.51 2.53 4.77
N PHE A 294 22.46 1.68 5.11
CA PHE A 294 22.38 0.82 6.29
C PHE A 294 23.52 1.04 7.29
N THR A 295 23.32 0.61 8.53
CA THR A 295 24.33 0.60 9.58
C THR A 295 24.23 -0.64 10.47
N ALA A 296 25.23 -0.87 11.33
CA ALA A 296 25.24 -2.04 12.20
C ALA A 296 24.09 -1.99 13.23
N GLY A 297 23.35 -3.08 13.33
CA GLY A 297 22.22 -3.21 14.25
C GLY A 297 22.62 -3.66 15.66
N LYS A 298 21.74 -3.37 16.63
CA LYS A 298 21.83 -3.86 18.02
C LYS A 298 20.44 -4.25 18.52
N SER A 299 20.38 -5.21 19.43
CA SER A 299 19.11 -5.79 19.89
C SER A 299 18.13 -4.80 20.54
N SER A 300 18.64 -3.72 21.12
CA SER A 300 17.84 -2.67 21.74
C SER A 300 17.18 -1.70 20.75
N MET A 301 17.61 -1.69 19.48
CA MET A 301 17.16 -0.72 18.48
C MET A 301 15.71 -1.01 18.04
N VAL A 302 14.85 -0.01 18.13
CA VAL A 302 13.44 -0.05 17.65
C VAL A 302 13.24 0.70 16.33
N ALA A 303 14.28 1.41 15.89
CA ALA A 303 14.36 2.09 14.60
C ALA A 303 15.85 2.23 14.22
N PRO A 304 16.19 2.43 12.93
CA PRO A 304 17.54 2.77 12.54
C PRO A 304 17.96 4.13 13.14
N PRO A 305 19.24 4.30 13.54
CA PRO A 305 19.68 5.54 14.17
C PRO A 305 19.85 6.69 13.15
N PRO A 306 19.94 7.94 13.61
CA PRO A 306 20.37 9.09 12.80
C PRO A 306 21.74 8.89 12.14
N ARG A 307 21.93 9.43 10.95
CA ARG A 307 23.21 9.39 10.20
C ARG A 307 24.17 10.50 10.59
N GLY A 308 23.67 11.53 11.25
CA GLY A 308 24.41 12.73 11.63
C GLY A 308 23.69 13.47 12.75
N THR A 309 23.79 14.80 12.76
CA THR A 309 23.22 15.65 13.81
C THR A 309 21.72 15.89 13.66
N ASP A 310 21.18 15.73 12.45
CA ASP A 310 19.74 15.81 12.21
C ASP A 310 19.06 14.50 12.67
N PRO A 311 18.21 14.53 13.73
CA PRO A 311 17.56 13.34 14.25
C PRO A 311 16.49 12.77 13.31
N THR A 312 16.04 13.53 12.30
CA THR A 312 15.05 13.07 11.32
C THR A 312 15.71 12.31 10.16
N ASP A 313 17.02 12.49 9.97
CA ASP A 313 17.78 11.81 8.92
C ASP A 313 18.37 10.47 9.40
N CYS A 314 17.51 9.46 9.51
CA CYS A 314 17.92 8.10 9.92
C CYS A 314 18.52 7.26 8.78
N TYR A 315 19.25 6.21 9.12
CA TYR A 315 19.50 5.10 8.20
C TYR A 315 18.17 4.43 7.80
N ASP A 316 18.18 3.65 6.72
CA ASP A 316 16.97 3.01 6.18
C ASP A 316 16.84 1.55 6.64
N SER A 317 17.96 0.89 6.96
CA SER A 317 17.95 -0.47 7.52
C SER A 317 19.15 -0.74 8.44
N LEU A 318 19.07 -1.83 9.19
CA LEU A 318 20.18 -2.33 10.01
C LEU A 318 20.74 -3.64 9.43
N VAL A 319 22.00 -3.93 9.73
CA VAL A 319 22.70 -5.14 9.27
C VAL A 319 23.44 -5.84 10.39
N ASP A 320 23.75 -7.12 10.19
CA ASP A 320 24.61 -7.92 11.06
C ASP A 320 26.07 -7.44 11.05
N LYS A 321 26.56 -7.00 9.88
CA LYS A 321 27.91 -6.48 9.66
C LYS A 321 27.95 -5.53 8.48
N LEU A 322 28.83 -4.53 8.54
CA LEU A 322 28.91 -3.46 7.52
C LEU A 322 29.54 -3.93 6.21
N VAL A 323 30.49 -4.85 6.27
CA VAL A 323 31.18 -5.40 5.09
C VAL A 323 30.55 -6.74 4.74
N GLN A 324 29.96 -6.82 3.54
CA GLN A 324 29.24 -8.00 3.03
C GLN A 324 28.15 -8.49 4.01
N PRO A 325 27.14 -7.65 4.32
CA PRO A 325 26.04 -8.03 5.21
C PRO A 325 25.40 -9.34 4.76
N THR A 326 25.08 -10.21 5.71
CA THR A 326 24.35 -11.46 5.43
C THR A 326 22.87 -11.35 5.77
N MET A 327 22.49 -10.23 6.39
CA MET A 327 21.15 -9.99 6.88
C MET A 327 20.83 -8.50 6.90
N PHE A 328 19.59 -8.17 6.61
CA PHE A 328 19.03 -6.84 6.72
C PHE A 328 17.81 -6.86 7.63
N VAL A 329 17.66 -5.80 8.43
CA VAL A 329 16.50 -5.55 9.29
C VAL A 329 15.86 -4.23 8.87
N VAL A 330 14.60 -4.30 8.44
CA VAL A 330 13.82 -3.13 8.03
C VAL A 330 12.71 -2.84 9.04
N PHE A 331 12.31 -1.57 9.14
CA PHE A 331 11.44 -1.09 10.21
C PHE A 331 10.12 -0.49 9.70
N HIS A 332 10.01 -0.26 8.40
CA HIS A 332 8.78 0.18 7.76
C HIS A 332 8.17 -0.98 6.97
N ASP A 333 6.88 -1.23 7.17
CA ASP A 333 6.16 -2.37 6.60
C ASP A 333 6.08 -2.30 5.06
N ASP A 334 6.13 -1.07 4.51
CA ASP A 334 6.11 -0.78 3.07
C ASP A 334 7.49 -0.94 2.39
N GLN A 335 8.56 -1.22 3.15
CA GLN A 335 9.93 -1.31 2.64
C GLN A 335 10.26 -2.68 2.03
N ALA A 336 9.33 -3.64 2.15
CA ALA A 336 9.46 -4.98 1.62
C ALA A 336 8.17 -5.47 0.94
N TYR A 337 8.32 -6.12 -0.21
CA TYR A 337 7.23 -6.74 -0.97
C TYR A 337 7.45 -8.26 -1.09
N PRO A 338 6.49 -9.12 -0.66
CA PRO A 338 6.63 -10.58 -0.66
C PRO A 338 6.50 -11.18 -2.06
N GLU A 339 7.44 -10.88 -2.96
CA GLU A 339 7.29 -11.11 -4.40
C GLU A 339 7.06 -12.57 -4.81
N TYR A 340 7.79 -13.51 -4.22
CA TYR A 340 7.62 -14.94 -4.51
C TYR A 340 7.52 -15.77 -3.24
N LEU A 341 6.58 -16.70 -3.21
CA LEU A 341 6.49 -17.75 -2.20
C LEU A 341 7.07 -19.05 -2.77
N ILE A 342 8.13 -19.54 -2.14
CA ILE A 342 8.78 -20.83 -2.48
C ILE A 342 8.28 -21.88 -1.49
N THR A 343 7.65 -22.94 -2.03
CA THR A 343 7.27 -24.13 -1.26
C THR A 343 8.25 -25.27 -1.56
N PHE A 344 8.89 -25.83 -0.54
CA PHE A 344 9.97 -26.81 -0.69
C PHE A 344 9.96 -27.87 0.41
N LYS A 345 10.76 -28.93 0.26
CA LYS A 345 10.97 -29.97 1.28
C LYS A 345 12.40 -30.50 1.27
#